data_AF-A0A6L5E1P9-F1
#
_entry.id   AF-A0A6L5E1P9-F1
#
_cell.length_a   1.000
_cell.length_b   1.000
_cell.length_c   1.000
_cell.angle_alpha   90.00
_cell.angle_beta   90.00
_cell.angle_gamma   90.00
#
_symmetry.space_group_name_H-M   'P 1'
#
loop_
_entity.id
_entity.type
_entity.pdbx_description
1 polymer ?
#
loop_
_entity_poly.entity_id
_entity_poly.type
_entity_poly.pdbx_seq_one_letter_code
_entity_poly.pdbx_strand_id
1 'polypeptide(L)'
;MHACKAYFFSIAHALQACKLHSTIIKWGLQACKGASMEMGRALLAWGGGFLNNKVAWWMGENIFCINKFIVMMRFYFLIFIALPFVLKGETNKRTIKISVLDFNSAQPISYAHVVIQNKNLGTITNKEGKVDFKIDSIHRNDTIVISSIGYQDKILPIRSMNSNNRNQIKLSQQTYSLEGIDVNLNVSRKIVLDAIRNISRNLPAQEYYYNGYFMTAFVENDGFKRLLEASIGVTDNGIDKRNGVKAKVN
;
A
#
# COMPACT_ATOMS: atom_id res chain seq x y z
N MET A 1 2.27 -7.65 -4.26
CA MET A 1 2.35 -7.98 -5.71
C MET A 1 1.06 -7.67 -6.50
N HIS A 2 -0.10 -7.45 -5.86
CA HIS A 2 -1.37 -7.13 -6.56
C HIS A 2 -1.59 -5.65 -6.92
N ALA A 3 -0.99 -4.69 -6.19
CA ALA A 3 -1.16 -3.25 -6.49
C ALA A 3 -0.40 -2.78 -7.74
N CYS A 4 0.70 -3.44 -8.10
CA CYS A 4 1.53 -3.07 -9.25
C CYS A 4 0.85 -3.42 -10.59
N LYS A 5 0.03 -4.48 -10.63
CA LYS A 5 -0.72 -4.89 -11.83
C LYS A 5 -1.86 -3.92 -12.19
N ALA A 6 -2.51 -3.31 -11.19
CA ALA A 6 -3.61 -2.36 -11.42
C ALA A 6 -3.11 -1.02 -12.00
N TYR A 7 -1.95 -0.54 -11.55
CA TYR A 7 -1.34 0.69 -12.08
C TYR A 7 -0.86 0.52 -13.53
N PHE A 8 -0.26 -0.63 -13.87
CA PHE A 8 0.16 -0.93 -15.24
C PHE A 8 -1.03 -1.04 -16.21
N PHE A 9 -2.16 -1.62 -15.78
CA PHE A 9 -3.36 -1.75 -16.61
C PHE A 9 -4.04 -0.39 -16.89
N SER A 10 -3.96 0.55 -15.93
CA SER A 10 -4.46 1.92 -16.07
C SER A 10 -3.62 2.76 -17.04
N ILE A 11 -2.29 2.64 -16.96
CA ILE A 11 -1.37 3.32 -17.89
C ILE A 11 -1.51 2.76 -19.32
N ALA A 12 -1.71 1.45 -19.48
CA ALA A 12 -1.94 0.83 -20.77
C ALA A 12 -3.24 1.33 -21.44
N HIS A 13 -4.34 1.45 -20.69
CA HIS A 13 -5.59 2.03 -21.20
C HIS A 13 -5.46 3.52 -21.52
N ALA A 14 -4.74 4.29 -20.69
CA ALA A 14 -4.47 5.71 -20.96
C ALA A 14 -3.61 5.91 -22.22
N LEU A 15 -2.59 5.07 -22.44
CA LEU A 15 -1.76 5.08 -23.65
C LEU A 15 -2.54 4.65 -24.90
N GLN A 16 -3.47 3.71 -24.77
CA GLN A 16 -4.32 3.27 -25.88
C GLN A 16 -5.37 4.33 -26.25
N ALA A 17 -5.95 5.01 -25.26
CA ALA A 17 -6.80 6.17 -25.47
C ALA A 17 -6.03 7.35 -26.10
N CYS A 18 -4.77 7.57 -25.70
CA CYS A 18 -3.90 8.61 -26.28
C CYS A 18 -3.50 8.29 -27.74
N LYS A 19 -3.23 7.01 -28.06
CA LYS A 19 -3.02 6.56 -29.45
C LYS A 19 -4.27 6.76 -30.30
N LEU A 20 -5.45 6.44 -29.78
CA LEU A 20 -6.74 6.65 -30.44
C LEU A 20 -7.00 8.15 -30.67
N HIS A 21 -6.71 8.99 -29.68
CA HIS A 21 -6.83 10.45 -29.80
C HIS A 21 -5.88 11.01 -30.86
N SER A 22 -4.64 10.52 -30.92
CA SER A 22 -3.67 10.93 -31.95
C SER A 22 -4.08 10.50 -33.36
N THR A 23 -4.76 9.36 -33.50
CA THR A 23 -5.27 8.88 -34.80
C THR A 23 -6.50 9.66 -35.23
N ILE A 24 -7.42 9.97 -34.31
CA ILE A 24 -8.59 10.83 -34.59
C ILE A 24 -8.16 12.25 -34.96
N ILE A 25 -7.16 12.81 -34.26
CA ILE A 25 -6.59 14.13 -34.60
C ILE A 25 -5.88 14.06 -35.96
N LYS A 26 -5.11 13.01 -36.27
CA LYS A 26 -4.47 12.84 -37.58
C LYS A 26 -5.49 12.69 -38.72
N TRP A 27 -6.56 11.91 -38.52
CA TRP A 27 -7.66 11.79 -39.47
C TRP A 27 -8.41 13.11 -39.65
N GLY A 28 -8.66 13.85 -38.57
CA GLY A 28 -9.24 15.19 -38.62
C GLY A 28 -8.38 16.21 -39.37
N LEU A 29 -7.07 16.22 -39.12
CA LEU A 29 -6.11 17.08 -39.84
C LEU A 29 -5.98 16.71 -41.32
N GLN A 30 -6.07 15.42 -41.65
CA GLN A 30 -5.99 14.94 -43.03
C GLN A 30 -7.27 15.24 -43.81
N ALA A 31 -8.44 15.15 -43.16
CA ALA A 31 -9.71 15.63 -43.71
C ALA A 31 -9.70 17.15 -43.95
N CYS A 32 -9.18 17.95 -43.02
CA CYS A 32 -9.03 19.40 -43.20
C CYS A 32 -8.04 19.78 -44.31
N LYS A 33 -6.92 19.04 -44.48
CA LYS A 33 -5.97 19.24 -45.58
C LYS A 33 -6.55 18.88 -46.95
N GLY A 34 -7.38 17.84 -47.02
CA GLY A 34 -8.11 17.48 -48.24
C GLY A 34 -9.11 18.58 -48.63
N ALA A 35 -9.86 19.09 -47.66
CA ALA A 35 -10.81 20.18 -47.86
C ALA A 35 -10.14 21.49 -48.31
N SER A 36 -8.95 21.84 -47.78
CA SER A 36 -8.23 23.05 -48.20
C SER A 36 -7.61 22.95 -49.59
N MET A 37 -7.22 21.76 -50.04
CA MET A 37 -6.64 21.53 -51.37
C MET A 37 -7.71 21.59 -52.47
N GLU A 38 -8.90 21.05 -52.22
CA GLU A 38 -10.08 21.20 -53.10
C GLU A 38 -10.52 22.67 -53.21
N MET A 39 -10.49 23.42 -52.09
CA MET A 39 -10.80 24.86 -52.07
C MET A 39 -9.80 25.69 -52.88
N GLY A 40 -8.50 25.35 -52.83
CA GLY A 40 -7.46 26.00 -53.63
C GLY A 40 -7.57 25.73 -55.13
N ARG A 41 -7.99 24.51 -55.52
CA ARG A 41 -8.24 24.16 -56.94
C ARG A 41 -9.50 24.84 -57.48
N ALA A 42 -10.55 24.97 -56.66
CA ALA A 42 -11.77 25.68 -57.03
C ALA A 42 -11.54 27.20 -57.23
N LEU A 43 -10.64 27.81 -56.45
CA LEU A 43 -10.28 29.23 -56.57
C LEU A 43 -9.37 29.54 -57.77
N LEU A 44 -8.50 28.61 -58.17
CA LEU A 44 -7.63 28.80 -59.34
C LEU A 44 -8.34 28.51 -60.68
N ALA A 45 -9.46 27.76 -60.66
CA ALA A 45 -10.24 27.44 -61.85
C ALA A 45 -11.28 28.52 -62.24
N TRP A 46 -11.44 29.59 -61.46
CA TRP A 46 -12.48 30.61 -61.67
C TRP A 46 -11.88 32.01 -61.80
N GLY A 47 -11.43 32.32 -63.02
CA GLY A 47 -11.26 33.71 -63.45
C GLY A 47 -12.63 34.33 -63.75
N GLY A 48 -13.09 35.23 -62.88
CA GLY A 48 -14.09 36.25 -63.20
C GLY A 48 -15.58 35.83 -63.20
N GLY A 49 -16.34 36.39 -62.26
CA GLY A 49 -17.77 36.65 -62.42
C GLY A 49 -18.75 35.73 -61.66
N PHE A 50 -19.72 36.36 -60.99
CA PHE A 50 -20.94 35.82 -60.37
C PHE A 50 -20.80 34.97 -59.08
N LEU A 51 -21.14 35.58 -57.93
CA LEU A 51 -21.52 34.86 -56.72
C LEU A 51 -22.78 34.02 -56.99
N ASN A 52 -22.62 32.69 -57.06
CA ASN A 52 -23.73 31.75 -57.09
C ASN A 52 -24.03 31.20 -55.69
N ASN A 53 -25.33 31.06 -55.36
CA ASN A 53 -25.88 30.49 -54.11
C ASN A 53 -25.31 29.12 -53.69
N LYS A 54 -24.65 28.38 -54.60
CA LYS A 54 -24.01 27.08 -54.31
C LYS A 54 -22.74 27.21 -53.46
N VAL A 55 -21.94 28.27 -53.62
CA VAL A 55 -20.72 28.47 -52.82
C VAL A 55 -21.09 28.86 -51.38
N ALA A 56 -22.13 29.69 -51.23
CA ALA A 56 -22.69 30.05 -49.93
C ALA A 56 -23.31 28.84 -49.21
N TRP A 57 -24.00 27.95 -49.94
CA TRP A 57 -24.51 26.68 -49.42
C TRP A 57 -23.39 25.73 -48.95
N TRP A 58 -22.34 25.59 -49.75
CA TRP A 58 -21.20 24.71 -49.45
C TRP A 58 -20.35 25.22 -48.28
N MET A 59 -20.25 26.55 -48.09
CA MET A 59 -19.62 27.16 -46.92
C MET A 59 -20.47 26.98 -45.64
N GLY A 60 -21.80 27.02 -45.74
CA GLY A 60 -22.72 26.86 -44.61
C GLY A 60 -22.68 25.46 -43.97
N GLU A 61 -22.62 24.40 -44.78
CA GLU A 61 -22.57 23.01 -44.29
C GLU A 61 -21.24 22.69 -43.54
N ASN A 62 -20.13 23.26 -44.01
CA ASN A 62 -18.81 23.08 -43.37
C ASN A 62 -18.73 23.83 -42.02
N ILE A 63 -19.31 25.03 -41.91
CA ILE A 63 -19.37 25.79 -40.65
C ILE A 63 -20.22 25.06 -39.60
N PHE A 64 -21.32 24.40 -40.03
CA PHE A 64 -22.17 23.59 -39.15
C PHE A 64 -21.42 22.37 -38.58
N CYS A 65 -20.63 21.68 -39.40
CA CYS A 65 -19.80 20.56 -38.97
C CYS A 65 -18.68 20.98 -38.00
N ILE A 66 -18.04 22.13 -38.23
CA ILE A 66 -16.97 22.66 -37.35
C ILE A 66 -17.55 23.05 -35.98
N ASN A 67 -18.72 23.69 -35.93
CA ASN A 67 -19.38 24.01 -34.67
C ASN A 67 -19.80 22.75 -33.89
N LYS A 68 -20.31 21.71 -34.57
CA LYS A 68 -20.58 20.41 -33.93
C LYS A 68 -19.30 19.77 -33.37
N PHE A 69 -18.20 19.84 -34.10
CA PHE A 69 -16.92 19.28 -33.66
C PHE A 69 -16.35 20.04 -32.45
N ILE A 70 -16.41 21.37 -32.44
CA ILE A 70 -15.99 22.21 -31.32
C ILE A 70 -16.85 21.95 -30.07
N VAL A 71 -18.17 21.81 -30.24
CA VAL A 71 -19.09 21.49 -29.13
C VAL A 71 -18.79 20.10 -28.55
N MET A 72 -18.54 19.10 -29.42
CA MET A 72 -18.19 17.75 -28.99
C MET A 72 -16.84 17.70 -28.26
N MET A 73 -15.84 18.44 -28.73
CA MET A 73 -14.52 18.54 -28.08
C MET A 73 -14.59 19.27 -26.73
N ARG A 74 -15.42 20.31 -26.59
CA ARG A 74 -15.65 20.97 -25.29
C ARG A 74 -16.31 20.02 -24.29
N PHE A 75 -17.24 19.19 -24.73
CA PHE A 75 -17.89 18.19 -23.87
C PHE A 75 -16.90 17.12 -23.37
N TYR A 76 -16.05 16.59 -24.25
CA TYR A 76 -14.98 15.65 -23.87
C TYR A 76 -13.95 16.29 -22.93
N PHE A 77 -13.59 17.55 -23.14
CA PHE A 77 -12.68 18.28 -22.27
C PHE A 77 -13.28 18.52 -20.87
N LEU A 78 -14.59 18.82 -20.78
CA LEU A 78 -15.29 18.94 -19.51
C LEU A 78 -15.38 17.60 -18.77
N ILE A 79 -15.60 16.49 -19.47
CA ILE A 79 -15.56 15.14 -18.87
C ILE A 79 -14.15 14.79 -18.35
N PHE A 80 -13.11 15.14 -19.12
CA PHE A 80 -11.72 14.89 -18.74
C PHE A 80 -11.30 15.69 -17.49
N ILE A 81 -11.78 16.93 -17.36
CA ILE A 81 -11.57 17.76 -16.16
C ILE A 81 -12.38 17.27 -14.95
N ALA A 82 -13.57 16.69 -15.16
CA ALA A 82 -14.40 16.17 -14.08
C ALA A 82 -13.93 14.81 -13.55
N LEU A 83 -13.25 14.00 -14.37
CA LEU A 83 -12.78 12.65 -14.00
C LEU A 83 -11.89 12.58 -12.74
N PRO A 84 -10.90 13.47 -12.53
CA PRO A 84 -10.05 13.42 -11.33
C PRO A 84 -10.79 13.79 -10.03
N PHE A 85 -11.99 14.37 -10.10
CA PHE A 85 -12.75 14.76 -8.90
C PHE A 85 -13.44 13.57 -8.22
N VAL A 86 -13.67 12.47 -8.95
CA VAL A 86 -14.39 11.29 -8.45
C VAL A 86 -13.45 10.31 -7.70
N LEU A 87 -12.13 10.44 -7.86
CA LEU A 87 -11.15 9.56 -7.22
C LEU A 87 -10.53 10.18 -5.95
N LYS A 88 -11.33 10.88 -5.14
CA LYS A 88 -10.93 11.13 -3.74
C LYS A 88 -11.17 9.85 -2.93
N GLY A 89 -10.20 8.95 -2.97
CA GLY A 89 -10.14 7.78 -2.08
C GLY A 89 -9.86 8.23 -0.65
N GLU A 90 -10.86 8.78 0.04
CA GLU A 90 -10.76 9.07 1.46
C GLU A 90 -10.83 7.74 2.21
N THR A 91 -9.66 7.16 2.52
CA THR A 91 -9.61 6.08 3.52
C THR A 91 -10.05 6.70 4.83
N ASN A 92 -11.28 6.41 5.23
CA ASN A 92 -11.96 6.93 6.42
C ASN A 92 -11.32 6.37 7.71
N LYS A 93 -10.04 6.70 7.93
CA LYS A 93 -9.22 6.27 9.06
C LYS A 93 -9.59 7.08 10.29
N ARG A 94 -9.97 6.38 11.36
CA ARG A 94 -10.30 6.97 12.65
C ARG A 94 -9.08 6.84 13.56
N THR A 95 -8.58 7.96 14.07
CA THR A 95 -7.53 7.92 15.10
C THR A 95 -8.19 7.85 16.48
N ILE A 96 -7.75 6.90 17.30
CA ILE A 96 -8.17 6.77 18.70
C ILE A 96 -6.97 7.01 19.59
N LYS A 97 -7.10 7.97 20.49
CA LYS A 97 -6.06 8.31 21.46
C LYS A 97 -6.31 7.53 22.75
N ILE A 98 -5.31 6.80 23.22
CA ILE A 98 -5.41 5.92 24.39
C ILE A 98 -4.30 6.28 25.39
N SER A 99 -4.62 6.24 26.68
CA SER A 99 -3.68 6.31 27.80
C SER A 99 -3.91 5.09 28.69
N VAL A 100 -2.89 4.27 28.88
CA VAL A 100 -2.97 3.07 29.71
C VAL A 100 -2.34 3.38 31.07
N LEU A 101 -3.10 3.16 32.14
CA LEU A 101 -2.74 3.49 33.51
C LEU A 101 -2.93 2.27 34.41
N ASP A 102 -2.13 2.17 35.47
CA ASP A 102 -2.36 1.23 36.56
C ASP A 102 -3.58 1.67 37.37
N PHE A 103 -4.45 0.73 37.72
CA PHE A 103 -5.71 1.02 38.41
C PHE A 103 -5.50 1.60 39.82
N ASN A 104 -4.49 1.12 40.55
CA ASN A 104 -4.26 1.46 41.96
C ASN A 104 -3.43 2.74 42.11
N SER A 105 -2.31 2.81 41.41
CA SER A 105 -1.32 3.89 41.52
C SER A 105 -1.57 5.04 40.54
N ALA A 106 -2.46 4.85 39.55
CA ALA A 106 -2.68 5.77 38.43
C ALA A 106 -1.42 6.08 37.61
N GLN A 107 -0.34 5.31 37.78
CA GLN A 107 0.90 5.48 37.01
C GLN A 107 0.73 4.98 35.58
N PRO A 108 1.42 5.61 34.61
CA PRO A 108 1.37 5.18 33.22
C PRO A 108 2.02 3.81 33.01
N ILE A 109 1.35 2.94 32.26
CA ILE A 109 1.88 1.62 31.88
C ILE A 109 2.54 1.76 30.51
N SER A 110 3.88 1.75 30.52
CA SER A 110 4.68 1.80 29.29
C SER A 110 4.65 0.48 28.53
N TYR A 111 4.78 0.56 27.20
CA TYR A 111 4.88 -0.58 26.29
C TYR A 111 3.74 -1.60 26.38
N ALA A 112 2.55 -1.19 26.83
CA ALA A 112 1.35 -2.01 26.80
C ALA A 112 0.92 -2.27 25.35
N HIS A 113 0.51 -3.49 25.05
CA HIS A 113 -0.03 -3.88 23.75
C HIS A 113 -1.46 -3.38 23.60
N VAL A 114 -1.78 -2.82 22.44
CA VAL A 114 -3.13 -2.41 22.05
C VAL A 114 -3.43 -3.06 20.71
N VAL A 115 -4.26 -4.10 20.71
CA VAL A 115 -4.46 -4.98 19.55
C VAL A 115 -5.95 -5.15 19.26
N ILE A 116 -6.32 -5.24 18.00
CA ILE A 116 -7.68 -5.62 17.62
C ILE A 116 -7.84 -7.13 17.81
N GLN A 117 -8.86 -7.54 18.56
CA GLN A 117 -9.10 -8.94 18.92
C GLN A 117 -9.10 -9.84 17.67
N ASN A 118 -8.38 -10.97 17.75
CA ASN A 118 -8.24 -11.97 16.68
C ASN A 118 -7.61 -11.43 15.38
N LYS A 119 -6.84 -10.33 15.43
CA LYS A 119 -6.16 -9.75 14.27
C LYS A 119 -4.72 -9.39 14.61
N ASN A 120 -3.84 -9.47 13.62
CA ASN A 120 -2.43 -9.03 13.73
C ASN A 120 -2.30 -7.50 13.56
N LEU A 121 -3.33 -6.74 13.94
CA LEU A 121 -3.38 -5.28 13.83
C LEU A 121 -3.35 -4.69 15.22
N GLY A 122 -2.27 -4.01 15.55
CA GLY A 122 -2.08 -3.42 16.87
C GLY A 122 -0.89 -2.48 16.92
N THR A 123 -0.68 -1.92 18.09
CA THR A 123 0.40 -0.98 18.40
C THR A 123 0.78 -1.11 19.87
N ILE A 124 1.80 -0.39 20.30
CA ILE A 124 2.30 -0.38 21.68
C ILE A 124 2.28 1.03 22.24
N THR A 125 2.08 1.18 23.54
CA THR A 125 2.18 2.48 24.21
C THR A 125 3.63 2.94 24.32
N ASN A 126 3.83 4.26 24.33
CA ASN A 126 5.13 4.87 24.56
C ASN A 126 5.53 4.78 26.06
N LYS A 127 6.68 5.38 26.41
CA LYS A 127 7.17 5.47 27.79
C LYS A 127 6.20 6.14 28.77
N GLU A 128 5.31 7.01 28.27
CA GLU A 128 4.27 7.69 29.06
C GLU A 128 2.94 6.92 29.08
N GLY A 129 2.89 5.70 28.58
CA GLY A 129 1.67 4.89 28.50
C GLY A 129 0.63 5.40 27.50
N LYS A 130 1.05 6.24 26.54
CA LYS A 130 0.17 6.86 25.54
C LYS A 130 0.37 6.24 24.16
N VAL A 131 -0.72 6.14 23.40
CA VAL A 131 -0.67 5.78 21.97
C VAL A 131 -1.80 6.45 21.18
N ASP A 132 -1.54 6.70 19.91
CA ASP A 132 -2.50 7.21 18.94
C ASP A 132 -2.70 6.13 17.86
N PHE A 133 -3.77 5.35 18.00
CA PHE A 133 -4.02 4.17 17.17
C PHE A 133 -4.94 4.52 16.00
N LYS A 134 -4.43 4.40 14.77
CA LYS A 134 -5.18 4.65 13.53
C LYS A 134 -5.89 3.37 13.08
N ILE A 135 -7.20 3.44 12.98
CA ILE A 135 -8.07 2.29 12.71
C ILE A 135 -8.87 2.55 11.44
N ASP A 136 -8.85 1.59 10.51
CA ASP A 136 -9.65 1.65 9.29
C ASP A 136 -11.14 1.49 9.59
N SER A 137 -12.01 2.07 8.75
CA SER A 137 -13.46 2.02 8.94
C SER A 137 -14.04 0.61 9.05
N ILE A 138 -13.40 -0.36 8.40
CA ILE A 138 -13.73 -1.80 8.43
C ILE A 138 -13.71 -2.35 9.86
N HIS A 139 -12.90 -1.75 10.74
CA HIS A 139 -12.68 -2.23 12.11
C HIS A 139 -13.48 -1.46 13.18
N ARG A 140 -14.39 -0.56 12.79
CA ARG A 140 -15.11 0.30 13.77
C ARG A 140 -15.97 -0.47 14.78
N ASN A 141 -16.46 -1.65 14.40
CA ASN A 141 -17.29 -2.51 15.26
C ASN A 141 -16.49 -3.64 15.92
N ASP A 142 -15.18 -3.71 15.70
CA ASP A 142 -14.35 -4.71 16.36
C ASP A 142 -14.07 -4.32 17.83
N THR A 143 -13.39 -5.23 18.51
CA THR A 143 -12.98 -5.11 19.90
C THR A 143 -11.47 -4.90 19.98
N ILE A 144 -11.01 -4.03 20.89
CA ILE A 144 -9.61 -3.88 21.24
C ILE A 144 -9.32 -4.65 22.53
N VAL A 145 -8.19 -5.33 22.56
CA VAL A 145 -7.57 -5.94 23.73
C VAL A 145 -6.36 -5.11 24.09
N ILE A 146 -6.29 -4.71 25.37
CA ILE A 146 -5.16 -3.99 25.94
C ILE A 146 -4.53 -4.90 26.98
N SER A 147 -3.25 -5.23 26.80
CA SER A 147 -2.53 -6.18 27.65
C SER A 147 -1.14 -5.67 28.00
N SER A 148 -0.67 -6.07 29.19
CA SER A 148 0.69 -5.79 29.66
C SER A 148 1.12 -6.87 30.65
N ILE A 149 2.41 -7.18 30.70
CA ILE A 149 2.95 -8.21 31.60
C ILE A 149 2.68 -7.80 33.06
N GLY A 150 2.11 -8.72 33.85
CA GLY A 150 1.75 -8.47 35.25
C GLY A 150 0.40 -7.77 35.44
N TYR A 151 -0.38 -7.57 34.37
CA TYR A 151 -1.70 -6.97 34.41
C TYR A 151 -2.76 -7.89 33.82
N GLN A 152 -4.00 -7.68 34.26
CA GLN A 152 -5.18 -8.28 33.66
C GLN A 152 -5.53 -7.56 32.36
N ASP A 153 -5.77 -8.33 31.31
CA ASP A 153 -6.18 -7.82 30.00
C ASP A 153 -7.52 -7.07 30.07
N LYS A 154 -7.61 -5.95 29.37
CA LYS A 154 -8.85 -5.18 29.22
C LYS A 154 -9.38 -5.27 27.81
N ILE A 155 -10.62 -5.73 27.70
CA ILE A 155 -11.32 -5.93 26.43
C ILE A 155 -12.40 -4.86 26.29
N LEU A 156 -12.34 -4.05 25.23
CA LEU A 156 -13.24 -2.90 25.04
C LEU A 156 -13.66 -2.76 23.57
N PRO A 157 -14.95 -2.52 23.27
CA PRO A 157 -15.39 -2.28 21.90
C PRO A 157 -14.85 -0.95 21.36
N ILE A 158 -14.36 -0.93 20.12
CA ILE A 158 -13.83 0.28 19.48
C ILE A 158 -14.88 1.39 19.43
N ARG A 159 -16.16 1.02 19.29
CA ARG A 159 -17.28 1.95 19.24
C ARG A 159 -17.48 2.75 20.53
N SER A 160 -17.09 2.22 21.70
CA SER A 160 -17.22 2.94 22.97
C SER A 160 -16.12 3.97 23.20
N MET A 161 -15.07 3.98 22.36
CA MET A 161 -13.95 4.90 22.51
C MET A 161 -14.25 6.26 21.86
N ASN A 162 -13.91 7.33 22.58
CA ASN A 162 -14.02 8.70 22.11
C ASN A 162 -12.93 8.98 21.05
N SER A 163 -13.30 9.66 19.96
CA SER A 163 -12.35 10.08 18.92
C SER A 163 -11.67 11.40 19.17
N ASN A 164 -12.34 12.30 19.87
CA ASN A 164 -11.89 13.66 20.08
C ASN A 164 -11.00 13.75 21.33
N ASN A 165 -11.31 12.94 22.33
CA ASN A 165 -10.62 12.92 23.62
C ASN A 165 -9.76 11.67 23.78
N ARG A 166 -8.76 11.77 24.66
CA ARG A 166 -7.91 10.64 25.04
C ARG A 166 -8.67 9.72 26.00
N ASN A 167 -8.78 8.45 25.63
CA ASN A 167 -9.45 7.42 26.43
C ASN A 167 -8.46 6.90 27.49
N GLN A 168 -8.80 7.06 28.76
CA GLN A 168 -8.00 6.53 29.86
C GLN A 168 -8.46 5.10 30.18
N ILE A 169 -7.59 4.13 29.97
CA ILE A 169 -7.83 2.72 30.24
C ILE A 169 -7.01 2.31 31.45
N LYS A 170 -7.68 1.84 32.50
CA LYS A 170 -7.04 1.36 33.71
C LYS A 170 -6.93 -0.16 33.69
N LEU A 171 -5.72 -0.69 33.88
CA LEU A 171 -5.45 -2.12 34.03
C LEU A 171 -5.25 -2.46 35.51
N SER A 172 -5.79 -3.59 35.94
CA SER A 172 -5.57 -4.10 37.30
C SER A 172 -4.37 -5.04 37.29
N GLN A 173 -3.52 -4.97 38.32
CA GLN A 173 -2.41 -5.90 38.47
C GLN A 173 -2.95 -7.32 38.65
N GLN A 174 -2.32 -8.28 37.97
CA GLN A 174 -2.66 -9.68 38.09
C GLN A 174 -1.38 -10.46 38.35
N THR A 175 -1.30 -11.06 39.54
CA THR A 175 -0.23 -11.98 39.89
C THR A 175 -0.61 -13.38 39.43
N TYR A 176 0.24 -13.99 38.61
CA TYR A 176 0.11 -15.40 38.26
C TYR A 176 0.91 -16.21 39.28
N SER A 177 0.23 -17.10 40.02
CA SER A 177 0.93 -18.13 40.79
C SER A 177 1.29 -19.24 39.81
N LEU A 178 2.59 -19.45 39.59
CA LEU A 178 3.07 -20.58 38.81
C LEU A 178 3.04 -21.82 39.70
N GLU A 179 2.34 -22.85 39.25
CA GLU A 179 2.37 -24.14 39.90
C GLU A 179 3.80 -24.72 39.78
N GLY A 180 4.31 -25.31 40.86
CA GLY A 180 5.64 -25.89 40.89
C GLY A 180 5.76 -26.96 39.80
N ILE A 181 6.74 -26.81 38.91
CA ILE A 181 7.00 -27.79 37.85
C ILE A 181 7.77 -28.95 38.48
N ASP A 182 7.21 -30.15 38.43
CA ASP A 182 7.94 -31.37 38.79
C ASP A 182 8.91 -31.75 37.66
N VAL A 183 10.22 -31.62 37.93
CA VAL A 183 11.26 -31.84 36.92
C VAL A 183 11.55 -33.34 36.82
N ASN A 184 10.86 -34.01 35.90
CA ASN A 184 11.10 -35.42 35.62
C ASN A 184 12.34 -35.61 34.73
N LEU A 185 13.46 -36.05 35.33
CA LEU A 185 14.75 -36.26 34.66
C LEU A 185 14.72 -37.37 33.57
N ASN A 186 13.68 -38.20 33.53
CA ASN A 186 13.57 -39.30 32.56
C ASN A 186 13.04 -38.87 31.17
N VAL A 187 12.65 -37.61 31.00
CA VAL A 187 12.08 -37.09 29.74
C VAL A 187 13.18 -36.75 28.71
N SER A 188 14.41 -36.54 29.17
CA SER A 188 15.53 -36.01 28.38
C SER A 188 15.87 -36.86 27.17
N ARG A 189 15.97 -38.20 27.33
CA ARG A 189 16.30 -39.11 26.23
C ARG A 189 15.21 -39.13 25.16
N LYS A 190 13.94 -39.08 25.58
CA LYS A 190 12.79 -39.10 24.67
C LYS A 190 12.77 -37.85 23.79
N ILE A 191 12.99 -36.66 24.37
CA ILE A 191 13.05 -35.41 23.61
C ILE A 191 14.16 -35.45 22.55
N VAL A 192 15.34 -35.94 22.91
CA VAL A 192 16.45 -36.07 21.96
C VAL A 192 16.11 -37.07 20.84
N LEU A 193 15.52 -38.22 21.18
CA LEU A 193 15.09 -39.21 20.18
C LEU A 193 13.99 -38.66 19.25
N ASP A 194 13.02 -37.92 19.80
CA ASP A 194 11.96 -37.30 19.03
C ASP A 194 12.49 -36.16 18.14
N ALA A 195 13.48 -35.40 18.60
CA ALA A 195 14.18 -34.41 17.78
C ALA A 195 14.90 -35.09 16.60
N ILE A 196 15.67 -36.16 16.86
CA ILE A 196 16.39 -36.91 15.82
C ILE A 196 15.40 -37.47 14.77
N ARG A 197 14.30 -38.09 15.21
CA ARG A 197 13.27 -38.63 14.29
C ARG A 197 12.61 -37.56 13.42
N ASN A 198 12.52 -36.33 13.91
CA ASN A 198 11.88 -35.23 13.19
C ASN A 198 12.86 -34.36 12.40
N ILE A 199 14.16 -34.68 12.36
CA ILE A 199 15.16 -33.92 11.59
C ILE A 199 14.71 -33.74 10.14
N SER A 200 14.32 -34.82 9.46
CA SER A 200 13.91 -34.77 8.05
C SER A 200 12.62 -33.99 7.79
N ARG A 201 11.80 -33.77 8.83
CA ARG A 201 10.57 -32.97 8.72
C ARG A 201 10.82 -31.50 9.03
N ASN A 202 11.71 -31.22 9.98
CA ASN A 202 11.95 -29.88 10.49
C ASN A 202 13.07 -29.15 9.73
N LEU A 203 13.97 -29.88 9.07
CA LEU A 203 15.07 -29.34 8.27
C LEU A 203 14.86 -29.64 6.78
N PRO A 204 15.30 -28.75 5.88
CA PRO A 204 15.12 -28.95 4.45
C PRO A 204 16.06 -30.05 3.92
N ALA A 205 15.49 -31.00 3.16
CA ALA A 205 16.24 -32.09 2.52
C ALA A 205 17.05 -31.63 1.30
N GLN A 206 16.55 -30.61 0.59
CA GLN A 206 17.14 -30.10 -0.65
C GLN A 206 17.90 -28.80 -0.41
N GLU A 207 18.65 -28.37 -1.42
CA GLU A 207 19.43 -27.13 -1.39
C GLU A 207 18.54 -25.90 -1.16
N TYR A 208 18.94 -25.02 -0.25
CA TYR A 208 18.26 -23.77 0.03
C TYR A 208 19.24 -22.62 0.24
N TYR A 209 18.74 -21.40 0.03
CA TYR A 209 19.53 -20.18 0.03
C TYR A 209 19.04 -19.20 1.08
N TYR A 210 19.96 -18.69 1.90
CA TYR A 210 19.73 -17.60 2.85
C TYR A 210 20.40 -16.32 2.38
N ASN A 211 19.67 -15.22 2.54
CA ASN A 211 20.22 -13.87 2.40
C ASN A 211 20.22 -13.19 3.77
N GLY A 212 21.40 -12.89 4.29
CA GLY A 212 21.59 -12.08 5.49
C GLY A 212 22.05 -10.68 5.11
N TYR A 213 21.53 -9.67 5.80
CA TYR A 213 21.98 -8.29 5.67
C TYR A 213 22.47 -7.80 7.03
N PHE A 214 23.70 -7.27 7.06
CA PHE A 214 24.29 -6.69 8.25
C PHE A 214 24.58 -5.21 8.01
N MET A 215 24.11 -4.34 8.91
CA MET A 215 24.33 -2.91 8.85
C MET A 215 24.61 -2.37 10.25
N THR A 216 25.70 -1.63 10.39
CA THR A 216 26.06 -0.98 11.65
C THR A 216 26.63 0.42 11.39
N ALA A 217 26.23 1.37 12.23
CA ALA A 217 26.71 2.75 12.17
C ALA A 217 27.68 3.03 13.32
N PHE A 218 28.82 3.65 12.99
CA PHE A 218 29.79 4.13 13.96
C PHE A 218 29.57 5.63 14.17
N VAL A 219 29.18 5.97 15.40
CA VAL A 219 28.97 7.35 15.86
C VAL A 219 30.01 7.64 16.93
N GLU A 220 30.72 8.76 16.80
CA GLU A 220 31.73 9.20 17.77
C GLU A 220 31.59 10.72 17.98
N ASN A 221 31.57 11.16 19.24
CA ASN A 221 31.32 12.56 19.65
C ASN A 221 30.04 13.14 19.01
N ASP A 222 28.93 12.41 19.09
CA ASP A 222 27.62 12.75 18.51
C ASP A 222 27.62 13.00 16.98
N GLY A 223 28.72 12.68 16.29
CA GLY A 223 28.86 12.79 14.85
C GLY A 223 28.89 11.44 14.15
N PHE A 224 28.11 11.29 13.08
CA PHE A 224 28.22 10.13 12.19
C PHE A 224 29.60 10.09 11.55
N LYS A 225 30.28 8.93 11.64
CA LYS A 225 31.59 8.73 11.02
C LYS A 225 31.51 7.81 9.82
N ARG A 226 30.92 6.63 10.02
CA ARG A 226 30.94 5.57 9.01
C ARG A 226 29.77 4.63 9.18
N LEU A 227 29.24 4.18 8.05
CA LEU A 227 28.31 3.06 7.95
C LEU A 227 29.09 1.86 7.40
N LEU A 228 28.96 0.71 8.04
CA LEU A 228 29.39 -0.57 7.50
C LEU A 228 28.16 -1.38 7.11
N GLU A 229 28.17 -1.87 5.88
CA GLU A 229 27.14 -2.73 5.31
C GLU A 229 27.80 -3.99 4.76
N ALA A 230 27.15 -5.13 4.91
CA ALA A 230 27.54 -6.38 4.29
C ALA A 230 26.31 -7.20 3.92
N SER A 231 26.35 -7.83 2.75
CA SER A 231 25.34 -8.80 2.33
C SER A 231 25.97 -10.19 2.26
N ILE A 232 25.36 -11.16 2.94
CA ILE A 232 25.86 -12.52 3.02
C ILE A 232 24.85 -13.45 2.36
N GLY A 233 25.29 -14.12 1.29
CA GLY A 233 24.55 -15.22 0.69
C GLY A 233 25.09 -16.54 1.21
N VAL A 234 24.24 -17.35 1.84
CA VAL A 234 24.61 -18.69 2.32
C VAL A 234 23.80 -19.72 1.54
N THR A 235 24.50 -20.65 0.90
CA THR A 235 23.88 -21.82 0.27
C THR A 235 24.14 -23.04 1.16
N ASP A 236 23.06 -23.66 1.60
CA ASP A 236 23.09 -24.93 2.30
C ASP A 236 22.57 -26.01 1.35
N ASN A 237 23.28 -27.13 1.30
CA ASN A 237 23.00 -28.24 0.41
C ASN A 237 21.88 -29.16 0.92
N GLY A 238 21.38 -28.92 2.14
CA GLY A 238 20.35 -29.73 2.79
C GLY A 238 20.93 -30.96 3.48
N ILE A 239 20.13 -31.56 4.37
CA ILE A 239 20.59 -32.63 5.28
C ILE A 239 21.00 -33.93 4.58
N ASP A 240 20.54 -34.17 3.34
CA ASP A 240 20.82 -35.40 2.59
C ASP A 240 22.20 -35.38 1.91
N LYS A 241 22.84 -34.21 1.81
CA LYS A 241 24.16 -34.05 1.16
C LYS A 241 25.26 -33.92 2.22
N ARG A 242 26.22 -34.85 2.22
CA ARG A 242 27.35 -34.90 3.18
C ARG A 242 28.35 -33.72 3.09
N ASN A 243 28.27 -32.86 2.07
CA ASN A 243 29.26 -31.80 1.83
C ASN A 243 28.70 -30.38 2.10
N GLY A 244 29.21 -29.81 3.20
CA GLY A 244 29.56 -28.40 3.47
C GLY A 244 28.65 -27.26 2.98
N VAL A 245 28.12 -26.52 3.95
CA VAL A 245 27.56 -25.17 3.79
C VAL A 245 28.59 -24.27 3.08
N LYS A 246 28.15 -23.51 2.06
CA LYS A 246 28.99 -22.54 1.34
C LYS A 246 28.47 -21.13 1.64
N ALA A 247 29.35 -20.25 2.11
CA ALA A 247 29.03 -18.85 2.36
C ALA A 247 29.81 -17.95 1.40
N LYS A 248 29.14 -16.95 0.84
CA LYS A 248 29.74 -15.89 0.03
C LYS A 248 29.34 -14.54 0.62
N VAL A 249 30.34 -13.71 0.91
CA VAL A 249 30.15 -12.31 1.28
C VAL A 249 30.24 -11.47 0.02
N ASN A 250 29.26 -10.59 -0.21
CA ASN A 250 29.25 -9.63 -1.30
C ASN A 250 29.40 -8.21 -0.77
#